data_AF-A0A1C6YX01-F1
#
_entry.id   AF-A0A1C6YX01-F1
#
_cell.length_a   1.000
_cell.length_b   1.000
_cell.length_c   1.000
_cell.angle_alpha   90.00
_cell.angle_beta   90.00
_cell.angle_gamma   90.00
#
_symmetry.space_group_name_H-M   'P 1'
#
loop_
_entity.id
_entity.type
_entity.pdbx_description
1 polymer ?
#
loop_
_entity_poly.entity_id
_entity_poly.type
_entity_poly.pdbx_seq_one_letter_code
_entity_poly.pdbx_strand_id
1 'polypeptide(L)'
;MAKFKETIKLSYILFIITALFSFPCKTAKLNDWGRDHPRAKVTLDYWGEACSTDMGDPVLRGGIIPYFDCQSYLYGMLDTYLSVSKFIPKNQRVCLPKNISPWQILQDTKYIFDVSPTDNNFRKPYNGPNTASVEIIKELYKKYPCK
;
A
#
# COMPACT_ATOMS: atom_id res chain seq x y z
N MET A 1 -67.40 -13.29 1.56
CA MET A 1 -66.56 -13.34 0.33
C MET A 1 -65.48 -12.23 0.25
N ALA A 2 -65.06 -11.59 1.35
CA ALA A 2 -64.01 -10.56 1.31
C ALA A 2 -62.59 -11.10 1.65
N LYS A 3 -62.46 -12.00 2.64
CA LYS A 3 -61.17 -12.54 3.11
C LYS A 3 -60.35 -13.33 2.07
N PHE A 4 -61.00 -13.95 1.08
CA PHE A 4 -60.34 -14.78 0.07
C PHE A 4 -59.65 -13.95 -1.03
N LYS A 5 -60.11 -12.70 -1.23
CA LYS A 5 -59.60 -11.81 -2.28
C LYS A 5 -58.32 -11.07 -1.86
N GLU A 6 -58.14 -10.85 -0.55
CA GLU A 6 -56.95 -10.19 0.01
C GLU A 6 -55.73 -11.13 0.08
N THR A 7 -55.94 -12.42 0.38
CA THR A 7 -54.86 -13.42 0.45
C THR A 7 -54.20 -13.63 -0.90
N ILE A 8 -54.99 -13.65 -1.98
CA ILE A 8 -54.48 -13.78 -3.36
C ILE A 8 -53.64 -12.55 -3.75
N LYS A 9 -54.04 -11.34 -3.31
CA LYS A 9 -53.29 -10.09 -3.55
C LYS A 9 -51.93 -10.10 -2.84
N LEU A 10 -51.88 -10.55 -1.59
CA LEU A 10 -50.63 -10.61 -0.82
C LEU A 10 -49.63 -11.62 -1.43
N SER A 11 -50.12 -12.79 -1.83
CA SER A 11 -49.29 -13.81 -2.48
C SER A 11 -48.74 -13.36 -3.83
N TYR A 12 -49.54 -12.61 -4.62
CA TYR A 12 -49.07 -12.04 -5.89
C TYR A 12 -47.99 -10.96 -5.70
N ILE A 13 -48.16 -10.09 -4.69
CA ILE A 13 -47.18 -9.05 -4.38
C ILE A 13 -45.87 -9.68 -3.91
N LEU A 14 -45.93 -10.71 -3.06
CA LEU A 14 -44.76 -11.43 -2.58
C LEU A 14 -44.02 -12.13 -3.73
N PHE A 15 -44.76 -12.74 -4.67
CA PHE A 15 -44.20 -13.40 -5.85
C PHE A 15 -43.49 -12.40 -6.78
N ILE A 16 -44.06 -11.22 -6.99
CA ILE A 16 -43.46 -10.14 -7.80
C ILE A 16 -42.18 -9.63 -7.15
N ILE A 17 -42.15 -9.46 -5.83
CA ILE A 17 -40.94 -9.03 -5.11
C ILE A 17 -39.84 -10.08 -5.25
N THR A 18 -40.13 -11.36 -5.03
CA THR A 18 -39.12 -12.42 -5.20
C THR A 18 -38.62 -12.56 -6.64
N ALA A 19 -39.46 -12.30 -7.64
CA ALA A 19 -39.09 -12.30 -9.05
C ALA A 19 -38.22 -11.09 -9.44
N LEU A 20 -38.43 -9.93 -8.82
CA LEU A 20 -37.64 -8.71 -9.07
C LEU A 20 -36.25 -8.75 -8.41
N PHE A 21 -36.06 -9.53 -7.35
CA PHE A 21 -34.75 -9.69 -6.68
C PHE A 21 -33.97 -10.93 -7.13
N SER A 22 -34.50 -11.75 -8.03
CA SER A 22 -33.81 -12.89 -8.65
C SER A 22 -33.08 -12.50 -9.94
N PHE A 23 -32.52 -11.29 -9.99
CA PHE A 23 -31.51 -10.99 -10.98
C PHE A 23 -30.33 -11.95 -10.78
N PRO A 24 -29.93 -12.72 -11.79
CA PRO A 24 -28.70 -13.49 -11.70
C PRO A 24 -27.59 -12.50 -11.42
N CYS A 25 -26.93 -12.65 -10.27
CA CYS A 25 -25.68 -11.95 -9.98
C CYS A 25 -24.72 -12.35 -11.10
N LYS A 26 -24.62 -11.49 -12.13
CA LYS A 26 -23.63 -11.65 -13.18
C LYS A 26 -22.31 -11.51 -12.45
N THR A 27 -21.67 -12.64 -12.17
CA THR A 27 -20.28 -12.64 -11.74
C THR A 27 -19.51 -11.97 -12.86
N ALA A 28 -19.13 -10.72 -12.65
CA ALA A 28 -18.18 -10.07 -13.52
C ALA A 28 -16.94 -10.95 -13.45
N LYS A 29 -16.63 -11.68 -14.53
CA LYS A 29 -15.31 -12.27 -14.68
C LYS A 29 -14.37 -11.08 -14.64
N LEU A 30 -13.66 -10.90 -13.53
CA LEU A 30 -12.55 -9.98 -13.51
C LEU A 30 -11.64 -10.39 -14.66
N ASN A 31 -11.41 -9.48 -15.59
CA ASN A 31 -10.33 -9.64 -16.54
C ASN A 31 -9.07 -9.82 -15.70
N ASP A 32 -8.38 -10.93 -15.89
CA ASP A 32 -7.23 -11.32 -15.10
C ASP A 32 -5.99 -10.54 -15.56
N TRP A 33 -6.03 -9.22 -15.36
CA TRP A 33 -4.96 -8.28 -15.67
C TRP A 33 -3.70 -8.55 -14.83
N GLY A 34 -3.81 -9.32 -13.75
CA GLY A 34 -2.74 -9.57 -12.79
C GLY A 34 -1.85 -10.78 -13.11
N ARG A 35 -2.25 -11.67 -14.02
CA ARG A 35 -1.46 -12.88 -14.36
C ARG A 35 -0.08 -12.57 -14.91
N ASP A 36 0.03 -11.58 -15.77
CA ASP A 36 1.29 -11.24 -16.44
C ASP A 36 2.15 -10.25 -15.64
N HIS A 37 1.61 -9.72 -14.53
CA HIS A 37 2.27 -8.72 -13.68
C HIS A 37 2.06 -9.06 -12.19
N PRO A 38 2.70 -10.14 -11.68
CA PRO A 38 2.57 -10.52 -10.28
C PRO A 38 3.12 -9.42 -9.36
N ARG A 39 2.57 -9.33 -8.15
CA ARG A 39 3.03 -8.36 -7.13
C ARG A 39 4.53 -8.55 -6.87
N ALA A 40 5.31 -7.52 -7.19
CA ALA A 40 6.72 -7.47 -6.86
C ALA A 40 6.94 -6.96 -5.42
N LYS A 41 7.99 -7.46 -4.77
CA LYS A 41 8.48 -6.93 -3.50
C LYS A 41 9.28 -5.66 -3.77
N VAL A 42 8.94 -4.56 -3.11
CA VAL A 42 9.74 -3.33 -3.12
C VAL A 42 10.90 -3.51 -2.16
N THR A 43 12.10 -3.68 -2.70
CA THR A 43 13.33 -3.82 -1.92
C THR A 43 13.94 -2.45 -1.60
N LEU A 44 14.83 -2.39 -0.61
CA LEU A 44 15.51 -1.15 -0.26
C LEU A 44 16.40 -0.63 -1.40
N ASP A 45 17.08 -1.52 -2.14
CA ASP A 45 17.84 -1.14 -3.33
C ASP A 45 16.94 -0.53 -4.40
N TYR A 46 15.79 -1.16 -4.66
CA TYR A 46 14.86 -0.69 -5.67
C TYR A 46 14.26 0.68 -5.29
N TRP A 47 13.86 0.83 -4.03
CA TRP A 47 13.37 2.11 -3.53
C TRP A 47 14.47 3.17 -3.54
N GLY A 48 15.70 2.83 -3.17
CA GLY A 48 16.85 3.71 -3.26
C GLY A 48 17.10 4.17 -4.69
N GLU A 49 17.13 3.25 -5.67
CA GLU A 49 17.28 3.58 -7.08
C GLU A 49 16.12 4.46 -7.58
N ALA A 50 14.88 4.03 -7.37
CA ALA A 50 13.68 4.71 -7.86
C ALA A 50 13.44 6.08 -7.20
N CYS A 51 13.92 6.29 -5.98
CA CYS A 51 13.68 7.52 -5.21
C CYS A 51 14.95 8.38 -5.02
N SER A 52 16.08 8.01 -5.65
CA SER A 52 17.36 8.75 -5.57
C SER A 52 17.45 9.98 -6.47
N THR A 53 16.68 10.00 -7.55
CA THR A 53 16.75 11.03 -8.60
C THR A 53 15.42 11.76 -8.60
N ASP A 54 15.43 13.09 -8.71
CA ASP A 54 14.28 14.01 -8.64
C ASP A 54 12.89 13.40 -8.89
N MET A 55 11.97 13.65 -7.97
CA MET A 55 10.55 13.21 -7.99
C MET A 55 9.72 13.77 -9.15
N GLY A 56 10.15 13.61 -10.39
CA GLY A 56 9.51 14.28 -11.52
C GLY A 56 9.89 13.79 -12.91
N ASP A 57 10.68 12.72 -13.09
CA ASP A 57 10.87 12.17 -14.44
C ASP A 57 10.75 10.63 -14.47
N PRO A 58 9.59 10.09 -14.92
CA PRO A 58 9.39 8.65 -15.06
C PRO A 58 10.23 8.02 -16.18
N VAL A 59 11.05 8.78 -16.91
CA VAL A 59 11.76 8.32 -18.12
C VAL A 59 13.18 7.85 -17.82
N LEU A 60 13.79 8.23 -16.71
CA LEU A 60 15.21 7.96 -16.48
C LEU A 60 15.43 6.78 -15.52
N ARG A 61 15.69 5.62 -16.16
CA ARG A 61 16.27 4.37 -15.63
C ARG A 61 15.28 3.35 -15.09
N GLY A 62 14.65 2.64 -16.04
CA GLY A 62 14.53 1.17 -15.99
C GLY A 62 14.09 0.52 -14.67
N GLY A 63 13.16 1.14 -13.94
CA GLY A 63 12.62 0.56 -12.72
C GLY A 63 11.92 -0.77 -13.03
N ILE A 64 12.36 -1.85 -12.39
CA ILE A 64 11.83 -3.22 -12.49
C ILE A 64 10.32 -3.31 -12.17
N ILE A 65 9.77 -2.33 -11.44
CA ILE A 65 8.32 -2.19 -11.22
C ILE A 65 7.80 -1.04 -12.09
N PRO A 66 7.06 -1.33 -13.17
CA PRO A 66 6.47 -0.28 -14.01
C PRO A 66 5.48 0.56 -13.19
N TYR A 67 5.49 1.88 -13.42
CA TYR A 67 4.61 2.86 -12.75
C TYR A 67 4.81 3.01 -11.24
N PHE A 68 5.98 2.64 -10.71
CA PHE A 68 6.27 2.83 -9.29
C PHE A 68 6.44 4.31 -8.94
N ASP A 69 5.58 4.80 -8.06
CA ASP A 69 5.66 6.14 -7.47
C ASP A 69 6.10 6.05 -6.00
N CYS A 70 7.24 6.65 -5.70
CA CYS A 70 7.82 6.75 -4.38
C CYS A 70 6.90 7.39 -3.36
N GLN A 71 6.19 8.47 -3.72
CA GLN A 71 5.29 9.16 -2.80
C GLN A 71 4.10 8.27 -2.46
N SER A 72 3.46 7.71 -3.48
CA SER A 72 2.34 6.78 -3.30
C SER A 72 2.72 5.55 -2.46
N TYR A 73 3.92 4.99 -2.67
CA TYR A 73 4.43 3.90 -1.85
C TYR A 73 4.56 4.28 -0.37
N LEU A 74 5.09 5.47 -0.08
CA LEU A 74 5.24 5.96 1.30
C LEU A 74 3.89 6.24 1.95
N TYR A 75 2.93 6.86 1.23
CA TYR A 75 1.56 7.02 1.74
C TYR A 75 0.96 5.67 2.13
N GLY A 76 0.98 4.69 1.22
CA GLY A 76 0.43 3.36 1.48
C GLY A 76 1.12 2.66 2.65
N MET A 77 2.45 2.76 2.75
CA MET A 77 3.21 2.21 3.87
C MET A 77 2.84 2.89 5.21
N LEU A 78 2.79 4.22 5.25
CA LEU A 78 2.50 4.99 6.46
C LEU A 78 1.07 4.76 6.93
N ASP A 79 0.09 4.81 6.03
CA ASP A 79 -1.32 4.58 6.38
C ASP A 79 -1.52 3.16 6.90
N THR A 80 -0.87 2.19 6.27
CA THR A 80 -0.86 0.80 6.75
C THR A 80 -0.25 0.74 8.15
N TYR A 81 0.94 1.32 8.35
CA TYR A 81 1.61 1.35 9.65
C TYR A 81 0.75 2.00 10.72
N LEU A 82 0.20 3.18 10.47
CA LEU A 82 -0.66 3.91 11.40
C LEU A 82 -1.91 3.09 11.76
N SER A 83 -2.53 2.43 10.79
CA SER A 83 -3.72 1.60 11.01
C SER A 83 -3.45 0.41 11.95
N VAL A 84 -2.25 -0.16 11.90
CA VAL A 84 -1.85 -1.31 12.73
C VAL A 84 -1.04 -0.93 13.96
N SER A 85 -0.55 0.31 14.04
CA SER A 85 0.38 0.78 15.08
C SER A 85 -0.15 0.56 16.49
N LYS A 86 -1.47 0.69 16.69
CA LYS A 86 -2.14 0.45 17.98
C LYS A 86 -1.93 -0.95 18.54
N PHE A 87 -1.66 -1.94 17.67
CA PHE A 87 -1.39 -3.33 18.04
C PHE A 87 0.10 -3.61 18.28
N ILE A 88 0.98 -2.69 17.91
CA ILE A 88 2.43 -2.81 18.13
C ILE A 88 2.76 -2.35 19.56
N PRO A 89 3.57 -3.10 20.34
CA PRO A 89 4.02 -2.69 21.66
C PRO A 89 4.64 -1.28 21.65
N LYS A 90 4.41 -0.49 22.72
CA LYS A 90 4.83 0.92 22.77
C LYS A 90 6.34 1.09 22.55
N ASN A 91 7.15 0.21 23.12
CA ASN A 91 8.61 0.16 22.99
C ASN A 91 9.12 -0.37 21.63
N GLN A 92 8.23 -0.66 20.69
CA GLN A 92 8.56 -1.07 19.32
C GLN A 92 7.85 -0.17 18.29
N ARG A 93 7.11 0.84 18.76
CA ARG A 93 6.27 1.71 17.95
C ARG A 93 7.01 2.99 17.60
N VAL A 94 6.76 3.45 16.37
CA VAL A 94 7.16 4.75 15.85
C VAL A 94 6.06 5.76 16.18
N CYS A 95 6.41 6.83 16.88
CA CYS A 95 5.51 7.92 17.22
C CYS A 95 5.76 9.10 16.28
N LEU A 96 5.24 8.97 15.06
CA LEU A 96 5.38 9.98 14.02
C LEU A 96 4.71 11.31 14.41
N PRO A 97 5.30 12.47 14.04
CA PRO A 97 4.63 13.76 14.14
C PRO A 97 3.30 13.76 13.38
N LYS A 98 2.27 14.42 13.92
CA LYS A 98 0.92 14.44 13.32
C LYS A 98 0.88 14.92 11.86
N ASN A 99 1.80 15.80 11.47
CA ASN A 99 1.83 16.43 10.15
C ASN A 99 3.08 16.03 9.35
N ILE A 100 3.68 14.86 9.61
CA ILE A 100 4.84 14.42 8.85
C ILE A 100 4.45 14.16 7.39
N SER A 101 5.17 14.76 6.45
CA SER A 101 4.94 14.54 5.02
C SER A 101 5.77 13.36 4.50
N PRO A 102 5.37 12.70 3.40
CA PRO A 102 6.21 11.70 2.75
C PRO A 102 7.59 12.22 2.37
N TRP A 103 7.69 13.49 1.97
CA TRP A 103 8.97 14.14 1.69
C TRP A 103 9.88 14.17 2.93
N GLN A 104 9.32 14.51 4.09
CA GLN A 104 10.07 14.49 5.34
C GLN A 104 10.56 13.07 5.67
N ILE A 105 9.72 12.04 5.47
CA ILE A 105 10.11 10.64 5.67
C ILE A 105 11.28 10.25 4.78
N LEU A 106 11.30 10.67 3.51
CA LEU A 106 12.41 10.42 2.60
C LEU A 106 13.70 11.08 3.05
N GLN A 107 13.64 12.35 3.44
CA GLN A 107 14.80 13.06 3.98
C GLN A 107 15.32 12.37 5.25
N ASP A 108 14.41 11.96 6.13
CA ASP A 108 14.70 11.29 7.39
C ASP A 108 15.28 9.89 7.22
N THR A 109 15.09 9.28 6.05
CA THR A 109 15.57 7.96 5.71
C THR A 109 16.65 8.00 4.64
N LYS A 110 17.09 9.19 4.20
CA LYS A 110 18.02 9.34 3.06
C LYS A 110 19.24 8.43 3.15
N TYR A 111 19.82 8.31 4.34
CA TYR A 111 21.06 7.58 4.58
C TYR A 111 20.93 6.05 4.58
N ILE A 112 19.72 5.47 4.68
CA ILE A 112 19.57 4.01 4.56
C ILE A 112 19.70 3.53 3.11
N PHE A 113 19.67 4.48 2.16
CA PHE A 113 19.82 4.24 0.73
C PHE A 113 20.81 5.20 0.05
N ASP A 114 21.45 6.10 0.80
CA ASP A 114 22.43 7.04 0.26
C ASP A 114 23.63 6.25 -0.27
N VAL A 115 23.69 6.18 -1.60
CA VAL A 115 24.68 5.49 -2.42
C VAL A 115 25.98 6.26 -2.55
N SER A 116 26.27 7.19 -1.61
CA SER A 116 27.53 7.94 -1.59
C SER A 116 28.71 6.97 -1.79
N PRO A 117 29.56 7.23 -2.80
CA PRO A 117 30.66 6.33 -3.11
C PRO A 117 31.55 6.23 -1.86
N THR A 118 31.65 5.04 -1.30
CA THR A 118 32.78 4.74 -0.43
C THR A 118 34.03 4.77 -1.32
N ASP A 119 35.16 5.21 -0.79
CA ASP A 119 36.44 5.40 -1.50
C ASP A 119 36.94 4.17 -2.32
N ASN A 120 36.24 3.03 -2.23
CA ASN A 120 36.59 1.75 -2.82
C ASN A 120 35.63 1.24 -3.91
N ASN A 121 34.77 2.08 -4.51
CA ASN A 121 33.82 1.69 -5.60
C ASN A 121 32.82 0.55 -5.28
N PHE A 122 32.75 0.07 -4.03
CA PHE A 122 31.78 -0.94 -3.62
C PHE A 122 30.57 -0.27 -2.95
N ARG A 123 29.42 -0.37 -3.64
CA ARG A 123 28.09 -0.06 -3.10
C ARG A 123 27.92 -0.81 -1.78
N LYS A 124 27.65 -0.11 -0.67
CA LYS A 124 27.45 -0.77 0.63
C LYS A 124 26.15 -1.58 0.59
N PRO A 125 26.18 -2.93 0.64
CA PRO A 125 24.98 -3.74 0.47
C PRO A 125 24.65 -4.40 1.80
N TYR A 126 24.24 -3.64 2.81
CA TYR A 126 23.86 -4.29 4.08
C TYR A 126 22.37 -4.65 4.12
N ASN A 127 21.49 -3.93 3.43
CA ASN A 127 20.04 -4.15 3.48
C ASN A 127 19.32 -4.12 2.11
N GLY A 128 20.08 -4.11 1.01
CA GLY A 128 19.55 -3.99 -0.34
C GLY A 128 18.37 -4.90 -0.71
N PRO A 129 18.39 -6.21 -0.39
CA PRO A 129 17.28 -7.13 -0.69
C PRO A 129 16.14 -7.09 0.34
N ASN A 130 16.30 -6.38 1.47
CA ASN A 130 15.28 -6.30 2.50
C ASN A 130 14.07 -5.48 1.99
N THR A 131 12.90 -5.74 2.56
CA THR A 131 11.70 -4.98 2.21
C THR A 131 11.89 -3.53 2.61
N ALA A 132 11.74 -2.59 1.66
CA ALA A 132 11.98 -1.18 1.91
C ALA A 132 11.14 -0.66 3.08
N SER A 133 9.85 -1.02 3.16
CA SER A 133 8.97 -0.55 4.23
C SER A 133 9.43 -0.95 5.62
N VAL A 134 10.01 -2.14 5.78
CA VAL A 134 10.52 -2.62 7.07
C VAL A 134 11.73 -1.81 7.51
N GLU A 135 12.68 -1.59 6.59
CA GLU A 135 13.89 -0.83 6.88
C GLU A 135 13.59 0.65 7.13
N ILE A 136 12.65 1.23 6.37
CA ILE A 136 12.15 2.60 6.60
C ILE A 136 11.55 2.72 8.01
N ILE A 137 10.66 1.81 8.43
CA ILE A 137 10.05 1.85 9.77
C ILE A 137 11.09 1.66 10.88
N LYS A 138 12.06 0.77 10.70
CA LYS A 138 13.19 0.61 11.65
C LYS A 138 13.97 1.90 11.82
N GLU A 139 14.18 2.63 10.73
CA GLU A 139 14.92 3.88 10.78
C GLU A 139 14.10 4.99 11.44
N LEU A 140 12.83 5.10 11.08
CA LEU A 140 11.91 6.04 11.72
C LEU A 140 11.75 5.74 13.22
N TYR A 141 11.81 4.49 13.66
CA TYR A 141 11.79 4.14 15.07
C TYR A 141 12.96 4.75 15.85
N LYS A 142 14.17 4.77 15.27
CA LYS A 142 15.34 5.41 15.91
C LYS A 142 15.13 6.91 16.06
N LYS A 143 14.50 7.55 15.07
CA LYS A 143 14.27 9.00 15.04
C LYS A 143 13.06 9.44 15.87
N TYR A 144 12.00 8.65 15.86
CA TYR A 144 10.70 8.95 16.48
C TYR A 144 10.26 7.82 17.43
N PRO A 145 11.04 7.49 18.47
CA PRO A 145 10.64 6.46 19.41
C PRO A 145 9.44 6.95 20.23
N CYS A 146 8.48 6.06 20.45
CA CYS A 146 7.41 6.32 21.42
C CYS A 146 7.97 6.30 22.85
N LYS A 147 7.88 7.43 23.56
CA LYS A 147 8.14 7.53 25.01
C LYS A 147 6.90 7.12 25.79
#